data_AF-A0A133KPW9-F1
#
_entry.id   AF-A0A133KPW9-F1
#
_cell.length_a   1.000
_cell.length_b   1.000
_cell.length_c   1.000
_cell.angle_alpha   90.00
_cell.angle_beta   90.00
_cell.angle_gamma   90.00
#
_symmetry.space_group_name_H-M   'P 1'
#
loop_
_entity.id
_entity.type
_entity.pdbx_description
1 polymer ?
#
loop_
_entity_poly.entity_id
_entity_poly.type
_entity_poly.pdbx_seq_one_letter_code
_entity_poly.pdbx_strand_id
1 'polypeptide(L)'
;MADDIITSVVAGLLIAAISAIAAGLWHQLKNLRSQIADEETRRSEHEQLMADMRRGCEHEKLVDEALRTLLLCKLEQQQDTMVHDHHGVADNDFKLRAQRVYDAYHGLGGNGHGTQVNNDIQNAPIAPRLGGKPS
;
A
#
# COMPACT_ATOMS: atom_id res chain seq x y z
N MET A 1 -63.23 -14.59 -51.85
CA MET A 1 -63.65 -13.25 -51.34
C MET A 1 -63.82 -13.24 -49.83
N ALA A 2 -64.71 -14.03 -49.22
CA ALA A 2 -64.82 -14.09 -47.75
C ALA A 2 -63.61 -14.79 -47.08
N ASP A 3 -63.11 -15.89 -47.66
CA ASP A 3 -61.98 -16.66 -47.10
C ASP A 3 -60.62 -15.91 -47.15
N ASP A 4 -60.41 -15.06 -48.16
CA ASP A 4 -59.19 -14.25 -48.32
C ASP A 4 -59.08 -13.12 -47.27
N ILE A 5 -60.24 -12.58 -46.86
CA ILE A 5 -60.32 -11.54 -45.81
C ILE A 5 -60.11 -12.17 -44.44
N ILE A 6 -60.69 -13.35 -44.19
CA ILE A 6 -60.52 -14.06 -42.91
C ILE A 6 -59.06 -14.48 -42.72
N THR A 7 -58.42 -15.01 -43.76
CA THR A 7 -57.00 -15.39 -43.70
C THR A 7 -56.07 -14.20 -43.49
N SER A 8 -56.32 -13.04 -44.11
CA SER A 8 -55.48 -11.85 -43.89
C SER A 8 -55.62 -11.26 -42.48
N VAL A 9 -56.84 -11.27 -41.91
CA VAL A 9 -57.09 -10.80 -40.55
C VAL A 9 -56.44 -11.71 -39.50
N VAL A 10 -56.55 -13.03 -39.70
CA VAL A 10 -55.90 -14.03 -38.83
C VAL A 10 -54.37 -13.91 -38.91
N ALA A 11 -53.81 -13.74 -40.11
CA ALA A 11 -52.37 -13.53 -40.29
C ALA A 11 -51.88 -12.25 -39.57
N GLY A 12 -52.62 -11.15 -39.68
CA GLY A 12 -52.29 -9.89 -38.99
C GLY A 12 -52.29 -10.01 -37.47
N LEU A 13 -53.29 -10.70 -36.90
CA LEU A 13 -53.38 -10.96 -35.46
C LEU A 13 -52.20 -11.82 -34.95
N LEU A 14 -51.80 -12.84 -35.71
CA LEU A 14 -50.67 -13.70 -35.34
C LEU A 14 -49.34 -12.93 -35.35
N ILE A 15 -49.10 -12.09 -36.37
CA ILE A 15 -47.88 -11.28 -36.45
C ILE A 15 -47.83 -10.27 -35.29
N ALA A 16 -48.95 -9.63 -34.98
CA ALA A 16 -49.04 -8.68 -33.86
C ALA A 16 -48.77 -9.37 -32.51
N ALA A 17 -49.34 -10.56 -32.29
CA ALA A 17 -49.13 -11.34 -31.08
C ALA A 17 -47.66 -11.77 -30.92
N ILE A 18 -47.03 -12.29 -31.97
CA ILE A 18 -45.62 -12.70 -31.95
C ILE A 18 -44.70 -11.50 -31.70
N SER A 19 -44.97 -10.37 -32.35
CA SER A 19 -44.18 -9.15 -32.20
C SER A 19 -44.24 -8.60 -30.76
N ALA A 20 -45.43 -8.63 -30.14
CA ALA A 20 -45.61 -8.21 -28.75
C ALA A 20 -44.85 -9.12 -27.77
N ILE A 21 -44.89 -10.44 -27.98
CA ILE A 21 -44.15 -11.42 -27.16
C ILE A 21 -42.63 -11.22 -27.33
N ALA A 22 -42.16 -11.06 -28.56
CA ALA A 22 -40.75 -10.83 -28.85
C ALA A 22 -40.22 -9.54 -28.21
N ALA A 23 -40.99 -8.45 -28.27
CA ALA A 23 -40.65 -7.19 -27.62
C ALA A 23 -40.61 -7.31 -26.08
N GLY A 24 -41.59 -8.02 -25.49
CA GLY A 24 -41.62 -8.28 -24.05
C GLY A 24 -40.42 -9.09 -23.57
N LEU A 25 -40.08 -10.18 -24.27
CA LEU A 25 -38.90 -11.01 -23.96
C LEU A 25 -37.60 -10.22 -24.13
N TRP A 26 -37.48 -9.41 -25.19
CA TRP A 26 -36.31 -8.58 -25.41
C TRP A 26 -36.10 -7.59 -24.27
N HIS A 27 -37.18 -6.95 -23.82
CA HIS A 27 -37.10 -5.98 -22.74
C HIS A 27 -36.66 -6.64 -21.42
N GLN A 28 -37.20 -7.81 -21.09
CA GLN A 28 -36.78 -8.56 -19.90
C GLN A 28 -35.31 -9.00 -19.99
N LEU A 29 -34.88 -9.51 -21.15
CA LEU A 29 -33.50 -9.95 -21.35
C LEU A 29 -32.53 -8.77 -21.27
N LYS A 30 -32.91 -7.59 -21.77
CA LYS A 30 -32.14 -6.36 -21.63
C LYS A 30 -32.04 -5.90 -20.17
N ASN A 31 -33.13 -5.95 -19.41
CA ASN A 31 -33.12 -5.57 -17.99
C ASN A 31 -32.25 -6.52 -17.16
N LEU A 32 -32.32 -7.83 -17.39
CA LEU A 32 -31.47 -8.82 -16.72
C LEU A 32 -29.99 -8.61 -17.06
N ARG A 33 -29.66 -8.40 -18.34
CA ARG A 33 -28.29 -8.11 -18.76
C ARG A 33 -27.74 -6.83 -18.13
N SER A 34 -28.55 -5.78 -18.04
CA SER A 34 -28.16 -4.53 -17.38
C SER A 34 -27.82 -4.75 -15.92
N GLN A 35 -28.64 -5.51 -15.19
CA GLN A 35 -28.39 -5.81 -13.78
C GLN A 35 -27.11 -6.62 -13.57
N ILE A 36 -26.87 -7.62 -14.43
CA ILE A 36 -25.64 -8.42 -14.38
C ILE A 36 -24.41 -7.54 -14.67
N ALA A 37 -24.48 -6.68 -15.70
CA ALA A 37 -23.38 -5.79 -16.06
C ALA A 37 -23.06 -4.77 -14.95
N ASP A 38 -24.08 -4.20 -14.31
CA ASP A 38 -23.89 -3.26 -13.19
C ASP A 38 -23.25 -3.96 -11.98
N GLU A 39 -23.68 -5.19 -11.67
CA GLU A 39 -23.11 -5.96 -10.56
C GLU A 39 -21.67 -6.39 -10.83
N GLU A 40 -21.38 -6.83 -12.06
CA GLU A 40 -20.02 -7.19 -12.49
C GLU A 40 -19.10 -5.97 -12.44
N THR A 41 -19.59 -4.80 -12.88
CA THR A 41 -18.85 -3.53 -12.79
C THR A 41 -18.53 -3.21 -11.34
N ARG A 42 -19.52 -3.24 -10.44
CA ARG A 42 -19.30 -2.97 -9.00
C ARG A 42 -18.35 -3.97 -8.35
N ARG A 43 -18.43 -5.25 -8.72
CA ARG A 43 -17.50 -6.28 -8.24
C ARG A 43 -16.08 -6.00 -8.74
N SER A 44 -15.92 -5.69 -10.03
CA SER A 44 -14.61 -5.38 -10.61
C SER A 44 -13.98 -4.13 -10.00
N GLU A 45 -14.76 -3.07 -9.76
CA GLU A 45 -14.30 -1.85 -9.09
C GLU A 45 -13.87 -2.13 -7.66
N HIS A 46 -14.64 -2.94 -6.92
CA HIS A 46 -14.30 -3.32 -5.56
C HIS A 46 -13.05 -4.20 -5.50
N GLU A 47 -12.90 -5.15 -6.43
CA GLU A 47 -11.69 -5.97 -6.55
C GLU A 47 -10.46 -5.14 -6.91
N GLN A 48 -10.60 -4.18 -7.84
CA GLN A 48 -9.53 -3.25 -8.20
C GLN A 48 -9.11 -2.38 -7.01
N LEU A 49 -10.07 -1.82 -6.28
CA LEU A 49 -9.78 -1.00 -5.11
C LEU A 49 -9.07 -1.80 -4.00
N MET A 50 -9.49 -3.05 -3.76
CA MET A 50 -8.81 -3.94 -2.83
C MET A 50 -7.39 -4.30 -3.29
N ALA A 51 -7.18 -4.53 -4.58
CA ALA A 51 -5.87 -4.80 -5.16
C ALA A 51 -4.94 -3.58 -5.06
N ASP A 52 -5.45 -2.38 -5.30
CA ASP A 52 -4.72 -1.12 -5.16
C ASP A 52 -4.32 -0.87 -3.71
N MET A 53 -5.24 -1.02 -2.77
CA MET A 53 -4.96 -0.87 -1.35
C MET A 53 -3.93 -1.90 -0.86
N ARG A 54 -4.01 -3.14 -1.35
CA ARG A 54 -3.02 -4.18 -1.05
C ARG A 54 -1.64 -3.82 -1.59
N ARG A 55 -1.56 -3.35 -2.85
CA ARG A 55 -0.31 -2.89 -3.45
C ARG A 55 0.30 -1.71 -2.68
N GLY A 56 -0.54 -0.78 -2.23
CA GLY A 56 -0.13 0.35 -1.38
C GLY A 56 0.47 -0.12 -0.06
N CYS A 57 -0.22 -1.00 0.67
CA CYS A 57 0.27 -1.55 1.93
C CYS A 57 1.56 -2.38 1.75
N GLU A 58 1.68 -3.15 0.67
CA GLU A 58 2.91 -3.88 0.35
C GLU A 58 4.07 -2.93 0.05
N HIS A 59 3.82 -1.85 -0.70
CA HIS A 59 4.84 -0.83 -0.98
C HIS A 59 5.29 -0.13 0.31
N GLU A 60 4.37 0.27 1.18
CA GLU A 60 4.68 0.88 2.47
C GLU A 60 5.56 -0.03 3.34
N LYS A 61 5.22 -1.33 3.43
CA LYS A 61 6.04 -2.31 4.16
C LYS A 61 7.46 -2.44 3.61
N LEU A 62 7.60 -2.44 2.27
CA LEU A 62 8.91 -2.51 1.63
C LEU A 62 9.73 -1.25 1.90
N VAL A 63 9.09 -0.09 1.89
CA VAL A 63 9.72 1.20 2.21
C VAL A 63 10.17 1.22 3.67
N ASP A 64 9.33 0.78 4.60
CA ASP A 64 9.65 0.72 6.03
C ASP A 64 10.83 -0.21 6.30
N GLU A 65 10.85 -1.40 5.68
CA GLU A 65 11.95 -2.37 5.84
C GLU A 65 13.27 -1.85 5.24
N ALA A 66 13.21 -1.22 4.06
CA ALA A 66 14.37 -0.59 3.44
C ALA A 66 14.90 0.56 4.30
N LEU A 67 14.02 1.43 4.80
CA LEU A 67 14.41 2.55 5.66
C LEU A 67 15.00 2.08 6.98
N ARG A 68 14.39 1.06 7.60
CA ARG A 68 14.93 0.40 8.79
C ARG A 68 16.34 -0.12 8.55
N THR A 69 16.58 -0.79 7.41
CA THR A 69 17.90 -1.31 7.05
C THR A 69 18.91 -0.17 6.89
N LEU A 70 18.56 0.91 6.20
CA LEU A 70 19.44 2.07 6.03
C LEU A 70 19.75 2.78 7.34
N LEU A 71 18.77 2.89 8.24
CA LEU A 71 18.97 3.47 9.58
C LEU A 71 19.90 2.61 10.42
N LEU A 72 19.79 1.28 10.32
CA LEU A 72 20.72 0.36 10.98
C LEU A 72 22.15 0.55 10.45
N CYS A 73 22.34 0.54 9.13
CA CYS A 73 23.65 0.79 8.52
C CYS A 73 24.22 2.15 8.95
N LYS A 74 23.36 3.16 9.11
CA LYS A 74 23.79 4.48 9.58
C LYS A 74 24.27 4.43 11.03
N LEU A 75 23.56 3.72 11.89
CA LEU A 75 23.93 3.56 13.29
C LEU A 75 25.24 2.79 13.46
N GLU A 76 25.42 1.71 12.67
CA GLU A 76 26.68 0.96 12.59
C GLU A 76 27.83 1.84 12.09
N GLN A 77 27.60 2.67 11.07
CA GLN A 77 28.60 3.63 10.60
C GLN A 77 28.99 4.63 11.71
N GLN A 78 28.04 5.05 12.54
CA GLN A 78 28.36 5.90 13.69
C GLN A 78 29.22 5.15 14.71
N GLN A 79 28.89 3.91 15.04
CA GLN A 79 29.74 3.10 15.92
C GLN A 79 31.16 2.95 15.35
N ASP A 80 31.27 2.66 14.06
CA ASP A 80 32.55 2.50 13.36
C ASP A 80 33.39 3.79 13.43
N THR A 81 32.79 4.95 13.14
CA THR A 81 33.44 6.26 13.27
C THR A 81 33.92 6.49 14.71
N MET A 82 33.09 6.17 15.71
CA MET A 82 33.44 6.32 17.11
C MET A 82 34.65 5.43 17.49
N VAL A 83 34.67 4.18 17.02
CA VAL A 83 35.74 3.21 17.32
C VAL A 83 37.04 3.59 16.63
N HIS A 84 36.99 3.88 15.33
CA HIS A 84 38.19 4.07 14.51
C HIS A 84 38.72 5.50 14.52
N ASP A 85 37.85 6.49 14.38
CA ASP A 85 38.26 7.90 14.23
C ASP A 85 38.32 8.63 15.58
N HIS A 86 37.43 8.29 16.50
CA HIS A 86 37.38 8.92 17.83
C HIS A 86 37.99 8.05 18.94
N HIS A 87 38.66 6.96 18.58
CA HIS A 87 39.35 6.07 19.52
C HIS A 87 38.46 5.55 20.66
N GLY A 88 37.21 5.21 20.33
CA GLY A 88 36.23 4.69 21.28
C GLY A 88 35.56 5.75 22.16
N VAL A 89 35.72 7.03 21.85
CA VAL A 89 35.12 8.14 22.61
C VAL A 89 33.92 8.73 21.85
N ALA A 90 32.81 8.95 22.55
CA ALA A 90 31.66 9.67 22.02
C ALA A 90 31.32 10.87 22.88
N ASP A 91 31.34 12.07 22.29
CA ASP A 91 30.80 13.25 22.95
C ASP A 91 29.26 13.22 23.03
N ASN A 92 28.68 14.11 23.82
CA ASN A 92 27.23 14.15 24.03
C ASN A 92 26.43 14.41 22.74
N ASP A 93 26.98 15.16 21.78
CA ASP A 93 26.28 15.42 20.52
C ASP A 93 26.28 14.17 19.64
N PHE A 94 27.39 13.43 19.64
CA PHE A 94 27.51 12.16 18.95
C PHE A 94 26.48 11.15 19.49
N LYS A 95 26.42 11.02 20.81
CA LYS A 95 25.45 10.18 21.52
C LYS A 95 24.01 10.56 21.20
N LEU A 96 23.69 11.85 21.22
CA LEU A 96 22.35 12.34 20.89
C LEU A 96 21.97 12.04 19.44
N ARG A 97 22.90 12.21 18.49
CA ARG A 97 22.66 11.88 17.08
C ARG A 97 22.43 10.38 16.89
N ALA A 98 23.23 9.54 17.52
CA ALA A 98 23.04 8.09 17.48
C ALA A 98 21.69 7.67 18.07
N GLN A 99 21.29 8.26 19.21
CA GLN A 99 19.99 8.00 19.83
C GLN A 99 18.82 8.34 18.89
N ARG A 100 18.88 9.48 18.19
CA ARG A 100 17.82 9.86 17.23
C ARG A 100 17.69 8.87 16.06
N VAL A 101 18.82 8.37 15.55
CA VAL A 101 18.81 7.34 14.49
C VAL A 101 18.24 6.04 15.04
N TYR A 102 18.63 5.66 16.26
CA TYR A 102 18.09 4.49 16.95
C TYR A 102 16.58 4.60 17.20
N ASP A 103 16.06 5.74 17.65
CA ASP A 103 14.64 5.93 17.93
C ASP A 103 13.80 5.74 16.65
N ALA A 104 14.27 6.27 15.52
CA ALA A 104 13.63 6.07 14.22
C ALA A 104 13.70 4.60 13.77
N TYR A 105 14.87 3.97 13.92
CA TYR A 105 15.06 2.54 13.62
C TYR A 105 14.14 1.64 14.46
N HIS A 106 14.06 1.91 15.75
CA HIS A 106 13.23 1.16 16.70
C HIS A 106 11.75 1.37 16.43
N GLY A 107 11.34 2.60 16.07
CA GLY A 107 9.97 2.93 15.67
C GLY A 107 9.48 2.13 14.45
N LEU A 108 10.37 1.74 13.55
CA LEU A 108 10.08 0.86 12.40
C LEU A 108 10.12 -0.65 12.76
N GLY A 109 10.10 -1.00 14.04
CA GLY A 109 10.11 -2.38 14.52
C GLY A 109 11.51 -2.98 14.69
N GLY A 110 12.52 -2.13 14.93
CA GLY A 110 13.94 -2.48 15.11
C GLY A 110 14.22 -3.77 15.92
N ASN A 111 15.30 -4.48 15.56
CA ASN A 111 15.70 -5.73 16.22
C ASN A 111 16.72 -5.46 17.34
N GLY A 112 17.04 -6.49 18.13
CA GLY A 112 17.98 -6.37 19.25
C GLY A 112 19.42 -5.99 18.86
N HIS A 113 19.82 -6.19 17.61
CA HIS A 113 21.16 -5.82 17.13
C HIS A 113 21.36 -4.30 17.12
N GLY A 114 20.43 -3.54 16.52
CA GLY A 114 20.51 -2.07 16.54
C GLY A 114 20.45 -1.48 17.95
N THR A 115 19.75 -2.15 18.88
CA THR A 115 19.77 -1.78 20.31
C THR A 115 21.15 -1.96 20.93
N GLN A 116 21.84 -3.06 20.63
CA GLN A 116 23.19 -3.30 21.11
C GLN A 116 24.17 -2.25 20.57
N VAL A 117 24.12 -1.97 19.26
CA VAL A 117 24.97 -0.95 18.62
C VAL A 117 24.77 0.43 19.25
N ASN A 118 23.51 0.84 19.48
CA ASN A 118 23.24 2.11 20.16
C ASN A 118 23.79 2.10 21.59
N ASN A 119 23.58 1.03 22.35
CA ASN A 119 24.07 0.91 23.72
C ASN A 119 25.59 1.05 23.80
N ASP A 120 26.33 0.46 22.86
CA ASP A 120 27.79 0.59 22.81
C ASP A 120 28.20 2.06 22.61
N ILE A 121 27.50 2.81 21.75
CA ILE A 121 27.73 4.24 21.56
C ILE A 121 27.36 5.05 22.82
N GLN A 122 26.21 4.76 23.44
CA GLN A 122 25.75 5.49 24.63
C GLN A 122 26.66 5.25 25.84
N ASN A 123 27.23 4.06 25.96
CA ASN A 123 28.12 3.69 27.05
C ASN A 123 29.60 4.08 26.82
N ALA A 124 29.94 4.56 25.62
CA ALA A 124 31.29 5.01 25.32
C ALA A 124 31.74 6.17 26.24
N PRO A 125 33.02 6.23 26.65
CA PRO A 125 33.55 7.34 27.41
C PRO A 125 33.33 8.70 26.71
N ILE A 126 33.11 9.75 27.51
CA ILE A 126 33.02 11.13 27.02
C ILE A 126 34.34 11.83 27.31
N ALA A 127 35.07 12.26 26.28
CA ALA A 127 36.19 13.18 26.47
C ALA A 127 35.70 14.63 26.37
N PRO A 128 36.32 15.57 27.10
CA PRO A 128 36.10 16.99 26.89
C PRO A 128 36.42 17.38 25.44
N ARG A 129 35.62 18.24 24.82
CA ARG A 129 36.01 18.85 23.53
C ARG A 129 37.33 19.58 23.76
N LEU A 130 38.40 19.15 23.10
CA LEU A 130 39.68 19.86 23.08
C LEU A 130 39.46 21.22 22.40
N GLY A 131 38.97 22.19 23.16
CA GLY A 131 38.47 23.47 22.63
C GLY A 131 38.43 24.60 23.65
N GLY A 132 38.98 24.43 24.85
CA GLY A 132 39.32 25.53 25.75
C GLY A 132 40.83 25.70 25.77
N LYS A 133 41.39 26.62 24.98
CA LYS A 133 42.76 27.09 25.21
C LYS A 133 42.81 27.71 26.62
N PRO A 134 43.82 27.41 27.45
CA PRO A 134 44.07 28.22 28.63
C PRO A 134 44.50 29.62 28.17
N SER A 135 43.75 30.64 28.59
CA SER A 135 44.20 32.04 28.58
C SER A 135 45.25 32.27 29.66
#